data_AF-A0A7C7RS14-F1
#
_entry.id   AF-A0A7C7RS14-F1
#
_cell.length_a   1.000
_cell.length_b   1.000
_cell.length_c   1.000
_cell.angle_alpha   90.00
_cell.angle_beta   90.00
_cell.angle_gamma   90.00
#
_symmetry.space_group_name_H-M   'P 1'
#
loop_
_entity.id
_entity.type
_entity.pdbx_description
1 polymer ?
#
loop_
_entity_poly.entity_id
_entity_poly.type
_entity_poly.pdbx_seq_one_letter_code
_entity_poly.pdbx_strand_id
1 'polypeptide(L)'
;MTISEALPNNSSTPRLGSSRSLVVELDQRGLFRSFISYLTPPALLKEEKCVKAFVTEELNIGRGLELTKLDGPRYEPVTSLVEEGVLPEKWAQELADKAPFPVRKGMTACVVSCSWNVGGNELKRIIRAIPGVEMGTIAMEVSFSLPEEIESFEWEIQLEEGKGMHLIVRQGGTVEAGTRLSLRVTRKDPSFKLYVISVPPNSNIDRRMVLIPKGGANERENLRLCACEILRSLKEGDRRRYMPIVIYDEELEGKNLEIDVIRRFFRRIMPDEVLISLIGVDDSLKGRVEAFLGNVLGEIRGISPIFLRSEEDIEARINGYRCASPLEEVIKLAEDSAKDAEGLVLIDARSQNGIDQIARLLGYEYAALRRFRVIDISNREYEELEGILRHVRAIGSLIDLAATGSLHKERLRDLKDLKAYFDGLDELTKLNYKTRLQTFSLRNDLEDLISELEKECD
;
A
#
# COMPACT_ATOMS: atom_id res chain seq x y z
N MET A 1 -16.51 -22.84 7.21
CA MET A 1 -16.92 -22.95 5.80
C MET A 1 -15.68 -22.91 4.92
N THR A 2 -15.24 -24.08 4.48
CA THR A 2 -14.15 -24.30 3.53
C THR A 2 -14.73 -24.21 2.12
N ILE A 3 -14.45 -23.12 1.41
CA ILE A 3 -14.80 -23.02 -0.02
C ILE A 3 -13.57 -23.48 -0.80
N SER A 4 -13.52 -24.78 -1.09
CA SER A 4 -12.71 -25.34 -2.16
C SER A 4 -13.51 -25.21 -3.46
N GLU A 5 -13.30 -24.13 -4.21
CA GLU A 5 -13.69 -24.10 -5.62
C GLU A 5 -12.48 -24.52 -6.44
N ALA A 6 -12.47 -25.80 -6.79
CA ALA A 6 -11.61 -26.37 -7.80
C ALA A 6 -11.89 -25.67 -9.14
N LEU A 7 -10.86 -25.03 -9.69
CA LEU A 7 -10.88 -24.55 -11.07
C LEU A 7 -10.95 -25.77 -12.03
N PRO A 8 -11.76 -25.72 -13.10
CA PRO A 8 -12.08 -26.88 -13.92
C PRO A 8 -10.90 -27.35 -14.79
N ASN A 9 -10.81 -28.67 -14.92
CA ASN A 9 -9.89 -29.41 -15.81
C ASN A 9 -10.04 -28.99 -17.28
N ASN A 10 -9.02 -28.32 -17.82
CA ASN A 10 -8.68 -28.29 -19.26
C ASN A 10 -7.22 -27.80 -19.39
N SER A 11 -6.30 -28.71 -19.75
CA SER A 11 -4.86 -28.44 -20.03
C SER A 11 -4.24 -27.32 -19.17
N SER A 12 -4.40 -27.40 -17.86
CA SER A 12 -4.10 -26.26 -16.98
C SER A 12 -2.60 -26.08 -16.84
N THR A 13 -2.07 -25.05 -17.50
CA THR A 13 -0.74 -24.51 -17.22
C THR A 13 -0.52 -24.37 -15.71
N PRO A 14 0.62 -24.85 -15.15
CA PRO A 14 0.87 -24.72 -13.73
C PRO A 14 0.78 -23.27 -13.29
N ARG A 15 0.07 -23.05 -12.18
CA ARG A 15 -0.09 -21.75 -11.55
C ARG A 15 0.53 -21.80 -10.16
N LEU A 16 1.23 -20.75 -9.78
CA LEU A 16 1.76 -20.55 -8.43
C LEU A 16 1.22 -19.24 -7.85
N GLY A 17 1.09 -19.15 -6.53
CA GLY A 17 0.67 -17.93 -5.84
C GLY A 17 -0.79 -17.99 -5.36
N SER A 18 -1.48 -16.85 -5.40
CA SER A 18 -2.83 -16.70 -4.86
C SER A 18 -3.74 -15.96 -5.83
N SER A 19 -4.89 -16.55 -6.15
CA SER A 19 -5.94 -15.94 -6.98
C SER A 19 -6.57 -14.68 -6.35
N ARG A 20 -6.25 -14.39 -5.09
CA ARG A 20 -6.66 -13.15 -4.40
C ARG A 20 -5.59 -12.07 -4.41
N SER A 21 -4.43 -12.32 -5.00
CA SER A 21 -3.26 -11.43 -4.92
C SER A 21 -2.52 -11.41 -6.25
N LEU A 22 -1.57 -12.32 -6.42
CA LEU A 22 -0.74 -12.45 -7.60
C LEU A 22 -0.58 -13.94 -7.94
N VAL A 23 -0.75 -14.26 -9.21
CA VAL A 23 -0.57 -15.60 -9.77
C VAL A 23 0.55 -15.56 -10.81
N VAL A 24 1.43 -16.55 -10.74
CA VAL A 24 2.45 -16.84 -11.74
C VAL A 24 1.98 -18.01 -12.58
N GLU A 25 1.90 -17.83 -13.90
CA GLU A 25 1.60 -18.92 -14.84
C GLU A 25 2.89 -19.41 -15.49
N LEU A 26 3.06 -20.73 -15.53
CA LEU A 26 4.10 -21.38 -16.33
C LEU A 26 3.54 -21.82 -17.69
N ASP A 27 4.37 -21.85 -18.72
CA ASP A 27 4.04 -22.46 -19.99
C ASP A 27 4.16 -24.00 -19.92
N GLN A 28 3.90 -24.66 -21.05
CA GLN A 28 4.02 -26.12 -21.14
C GLN A 28 5.45 -26.62 -21.00
N ARG A 29 6.45 -25.75 -21.13
CA ARG A 29 7.89 -26.06 -20.99
C ARG A 29 8.38 -25.85 -19.55
N GLY A 30 7.52 -25.41 -18.62
CA GLY A 30 7.93 -25.07 -17.25
C GLY A 30 8.64 -23.72 -17.11
N LEU A 31 8.50 -22.85 -18.12
CA LEU A 31 9.01 -21.48 -18.12
C LEU A 31 7.94 -20.48 -17.71
N PHE A 32 8.31 -19.33 -17.16
CA PHE A 32 7.39 -18.24 -16.85
C PHE A 32 6.70 -17.75 -18.12
N ARG A 33 5.37 -17.76 -18.11
CA ARG A 33 4.53 -17.29 -19.21
C ARG A 33 3.93 -15.93 -18.94
N SER A 34 3.45 -15.73 -17.72
CA SER A 34 2.83 -14.46 -17.32
C SER A 34 2.69 -14.33 -15.81
N PHE A 35 2.61 -13.10 -15.36
CA PHE A 35 2.18 -12.74 -14.02
C PHE A 35 0.80 -12.07 -14.10
N ILE A 36 -0.10 -12.45 -13.20
CA ILE A 36 -1.49 -11.97 -13.16
C ILE A 36 -1.75 -11.39 -11.78
N SER A 37 -2.12 -10.11 -11.73
CA SER A 37 -2.44 -9.37 -10.51
C SER A 37 -3.93 -9.14 -10.40
N TYR A 38 -4.50 -9.47 -9.25
CA TYR A 38 -5.90 -9.26 -8.90
C TYR A 38 -6.08 -8.05 -7.97
N LEU A 39 -5.12 -7.14 -7.97
CA LEU A 39 -5.23 -5.84 -7.32
C LEU A 39 -6.25 -4.96 -8.07
N THR A 40 -7.54 -5.22 -7.87
CA THR A 40 -8.57 -4.24 -8.27
C THR A 40 -9.77 -4.27 -7.33
N PRO A 41 -10.17 -3.13 -6.75
CA PRO A 41 -11.45 -3.03 -6.05
C PRO A 41 -12.60 -3.31 -7.03
N PRO A 42 -13.58 -4.17 -6.68
CA PRO A 42 -14.69 -4.54 -7.56
C PRO A 42 -15.54 -3.37 -8.06
N ALA A 43 -15.47 -2.20 -7.41
CA ALA A 43 -16.34 -1.06 -7.68
C ALA A 43 -15.93 -0.20 -8.89
N LEU A 44 -14.74 -0.39 -9.49
CA LEU A 44 -14.18 0.59 -10.45
C LEU A 44 -13.82 0.08 -11.85
N LEU A 45 -13.99 -1.21 -12.17
CA LEU A 45 -13.73 -1.71 -13.52
C LEU A 45 -14.98 -2.35 -14.11
N LYS A 46 -15.49 -1.75 -15.20
CA LYS A 46 -16.57 -2.33 -16.00
C LYS A 46 -16.11 -3.51 -16.86
N GLU A 47 -14.80 -3.70 -17.12
CA GLU A 47 -14.37 -4.67 -18.14
C GLU A 47 -13.13 -5.54 -17.84
N GLU A 48 -12.19 -5.19 -16.94
CA GLU A 48 -11.05 -6.07 -16.61
C GLU A 48 -10.96 -6.33 -15.10
N LYS A 49 -10.97 -7.61 -14.68
CA LYS A 49 -10.91 -8.02 -13.26
C LYS A 49 -9.47 -8.22 -12.74
N CYS A 50 -8.47 -8.14 -13.62
CA CYS A 50 -7.08 -8.40 -13.31
C CYS A 50 -6.15 -7.77 -14.34
N VAL A 51 -4.93 -7.43 -13.94
CA VAL A 51 -3.85 -7.00 -14.84
C VAL A 51 -2.96 -8.21 -15.14
N LYS A 52 -2.76 -8.52 -16.42
CA LYS A 52 -1.87 -9.60 -16.88
C LYS A 52 -0.65 -9.00 -17.57
N ALA A 53 0.55 -9.40 -17.16
CA ALA A 53 1.81 -9.09 -17.81
C ALA A 53 2.41 -10.36 -18.39
N PHE A 54 2.64 -10.39 -19.71
CA PHE A 54 3.33 -11.52 -20.33
C PHE A 54 4.82 -11.50 -20.00
N VAL A 55 5.40 -12.70 -19.92
CA VAL A 55 6.82 -12.90 -19.62
C VAL A 55 7.48 -13.57 -20.82
N THR A 56 8.60 -13.03 -21.25
CA THR A 56 9.58 -13.71 -22.10
C THR A 56 10.68 -14.23 -21.18
N GLU A 57 10.78 -15.55 -21.03
CA GLU A 57 11.84 -16.20 -20.27
C GLU A 57 12.72 -17.04 -21.19
N GLU A 58 14.04 -16.84 -21.11
CA GLU A 58 15.02 -17.55 -21.92
C GLU A 58 16.13 -18.15 -21.05
N LEU A 59 16.50 -19.39 -21.35
CA LEU A 59 17.62 -20.10 -20.73
C LEU A 59 18.69 -20.31 -21.79
N ASN A 60 19.71 -19.44 -21.79
CA ASN A 60 20.76 -19.37 -22.81
C ASN A 60 21.87 -20.41 -22.57
N ILE A 61 21.52 -21.68 -22.76
CA ILE A 61 22.40 -22.83 -22.48
C ILE A 61 23.24 -23.24 -23.71
N GLY A 62 23.02 -22.61 -24.88
CA GLY A 62 23.71 -22.93 -26.13
C GLY A 62 23.34 -24.29 -26.73
N ARG A 63 22.37 -25.00 -26.13
CA ARG A 63 21.82 -26.29 -26.55
C ARG A 63 20.29 -26.25 -26.47
N GLY A 64 19.62 -27.11 -27.23
CA GLY A 64 18.17 -27.24 -27.18
C GLY A 64 17.68 -27.76 -25.82
N LEU A 65 16.55 -27.24 -25.36
CA LEU A 65 15.85 -27.67 -24.15
C LEU A 65 14.65 -28.52 -24.54
N GLU A 66 14.72 -29.82 -24.26
CA GLU A 66 13.60 -30.74 -24.45
C GLU A 66 12.99 -31.10 -23.09
N LEU A 67 11.72 -30.80 -22.88
CA LEU A 67 11.06 -31.10 -21.61
C LEU A 67 10.91 -32.61 -21.43
N THR A 68 11.42 -33.14 -20.32
CA THR A 68 11.25 -34.55 -19.94
C THR A 68 10.14 -34.72 -18.92
N LYS A 69 9.98 -33.78 -17.99
CA LYS A 69 8.99 -33.86 -16.91
C LYS A 69 8.54 -32.48 -16.46
N LEU A 70 7.24 -32.31 -16.23
CA LEU A 70 6.65 -31.15 -15.56
C LEU A 70 5.67 -31.65 -14.51
N ASP A 71 6.02 -31.46 -13.25
CA ASP A 71 5.17 -31.84 -12.13
C ASP A 71 4.06 -30.80 -11.91
N GLY A 72 2.88 -31.26 -11.51
CA GLY A 72 1.78 -30.37 -11.12
C GLY A 72 2.15 -29.54 -9.88
N PRO A 73 1.53 -28.35 -9.69
CA PRO A 73 1.81 -27.53 -8.53
C PRO A 73 1.33 -28.20 -7.25
N ARG A 74 2.23 -28.29 -6.27
CA ARG A 74 1.93 -28.82 -4.94
C ARG A 74 1.74 -27.67 -3.95
N TYR A 75 0.57 -27.61 -3.33
CA TYR A 75 0.19 -26.58 -2.35
C TYR A 75 0.09 -27.18 -0.95
N GLU A 76 1.04 -26.85 -0.09
CA GLU A 76 1.08 -27.38 1.27
C GLU A 76 1.60 -26.33 2.26
N PRO A 77 1.24 -26.42 3.54
CA PRO A 77 1.88 -25.61 4.58
C PRO A 77 3.40 -25.78 4.54
N VAL A 78 4.15 -24.69 4.76
CA VAL A 78 5.61 -24.73 4.82
C VAL A 78 6.10 -25.78 5.82
N THR A 79 5.42 -25.94 6.96
CA THR A 79 5.77 -26.92 8.00
C THR A 79 5.75 -28.35 7.46
N SER A 80 4.70 -28.73 6.72
CA SER A 80 4.56 -30.06 6.13
C SER A 80 5.64 -30.34 5.08
N LEU A 81 5.93 -29.35 4.23
CA LEU A 81 6.98 -29.49 3.21
C LEU A 81 8.40 -29.56 3.81
N VAL A 82 8.61 -28.97 4.98
CA VAL A 82 9.87 -29.11 5.74
C VAL A 82 9.97 -30.50 6.35
N GLU A 83 8.91 -31.00 6.99
CA GLU A 83 8.86 -32.36 7.57
C GLU A 83 9.13 -33.45 6.53
N GLU A 84 8.66 -33.25 5.30
CA GLU A 84 8.89 -34.16 4.18
C GLU A 84 10.24 -33.98 3.46
N GLY A 85 11.06 -33.01 3.89
CA GLY A 85 12.37 -32.72 3.28
C GLY A 85 12.31 -32.06 1.91
N VAL A 86 11.14 -31.56 1.48
CA VAL A 86 10.97 -30.81 0.21
C VAL A 86 11.55 -29.39 0.34
N LEU A 87 11.47 -28.81 1.53
CA LEU A 87 12.00 -27.50 1.89
C LEU A 87 13.01 -27.61 3.04
N PRO A 88 14.12 -26.85 3.01
CA PRO A 88 14.98 -26.67 4.18
C PRO A 88 14.21 -25.99 5.33
N GLU A 89 14.50 -26.35 6.59
CA GLU A 89 13.85 -25.77 7.78
C GLU A 89 13.86 -24.23 7.82
N LYS A 90 14.99 -23.64 7.41
CA LYS A 90 15.19 -22.18 7.41
C LYS A 90 14.77 -21.51 6.10
N TRP A 91 14.31 -22.25 5.10
CA TRP A 91 14.05 -21.70 3.76
C TRP A 91 13.08 -20.51 3.79
N ALA A 92 11.91 -20.68 4.43
CA ALA A 92 10.92 -19.62 4.51
C ALA A 92 11.42 -18.40 5.30
N GLN A 93 12.24 -18.65 6.33
CA GLN A 93 12.88 -17.59 7.10
C GLN A 93 13.86 -16.80 6.25
N GLU A 94 14.76 -17.48 5.55
CA GLU A 94 15.76 -16.83 4.71
C GLU A 94 15.15 -16.13 3.49
N LEU A 95 14.00 -16.61 3.00
CA LEU A 95 13.24 -15.95 1.94
C LEU A 95 12.58 -14.68 2.51
N ALA A 96 11.93 -14.76 3.67
CA ALA A 96 11.30 -13.63 4.34
C ALA A 96 12.31 -12.54 4.75
N ASP A 97 13.47 -12.91 5.28
CA ASP A 97 14.51 -11.97 5.74
C ASP A 97 15.07 -11.11 4.60
N LYS A 98 15.04 -11.65 3.38
CA LYS A 98 15.51 -10.98 2.17
C LYS A 98 14.38 -10.36 1.36
N ALA A 99 13.12 -10.56 1.75
CA ALA A 99 11.98 -10.09 0.99
C ALA A 99 11.80 -8.57 1.11
N PRO A 100 11.42 -7.90 0.00
CA PRO A 100 11.01 -6.51 0.06
C PRO A 100 9.65 -6.36 0.79
N PHE A 101 8.83 -7.38 0.88
CA PHE A 101 7.53 -7.28 1.56
C PHE A 101 7.45 -8.28 2.71
N PRO A 102 6.57 -8.06 3.69
CA PRO A 102 6.35 -9.03 4.75
C PRO A 102 5.87 -10.37 4.19
N VAL A 103 6.58 -11.43 4.58
CA VAL A 103 6.22 -12.83 4.33
C VAL A 103 6.00 -13.48 5.70
N ARG A 104 4.82 -14.06 5.94
CA ARG A 104 4.51 -14.71 7.22
C ARG A 104 4.99 -16.17 7.23
N LYS A 105 5.57 -16.57 8.35
CA LYS A 105 5.88 -17.98 8.63
C LYS A 105 4.55 -18.75 8.78
N GLY A 106 4.49 -19.95 8.23
CA GLY A 106 3.29 -20.80 8.28
C GLY A 106 2.27 -20.57 7.14
N MET A 107 2.59 -19.74 6.15
CA MET A 107 1.78 -19.66 4.92
C MET A 107 1.91 -20.95 4.09
N THR A 108 0.91 -21.23 3.25
CA THR A 108 0.98 -22.29 2.24
C THR A 108 2.03 -21.91 1.19
N ALA A 109 2.99 -22.80 0.96
CA ALA A 109 3.93 -22.67 -0.14
C ALA A 109 3.43 -23.48 -1.35
N CYS A 110 3.78 -23.01 -2.54
CA CYS A 110 3.59 -23.73 -3.79
C CYS A 110 4.94 -24.21 -4.29
N VAL A 111 5.05 -25.49 -4.65
CA VAL A 111 6.25 -26.08 -5.25
C VAL A 111 5.91 -26.65 -6.62
N VAL A 112 6.71 -26.31 -7.62
CA VAL A 112 6.65 -26.90 -8.97
C VAL A 112 8.05 -27.33 -9.36
N SER A 113 8.18 -28.53 -9.92
CA SER A 113 9.43 -29.02 -10.49
C SER A 113 9.27 -29.33 -11.96
N CYS A 114 10.32 -29.05 -12.73
CA CYS A 114 10.44 -29.48 -14.11
C CYS A 114 11.86 -29.97 -14.39
N SER A 115 11.97 -30.87 -15.36
CA SER A 115 13.22 -31.41 -15.84
C SER A 115 13.26 -31.29 -17.36
N TRP A 116 14.44 -30.95 -17.88
CA TRP A 116 14.73 -30.94 -19.31
C TRP A 116 15.93 -31.83 -19.61
N ASN A 117 15.93 -32.40 -20.81
CA ASN A 117 17.11 -32.98 -21.41
C ASN A 117 17.87 -31.89 -22.18
N VAL A 118 19.16 -31.76 -21.89
CA VAL A 118 20.06 -30.81 -22.54
C VAL A 118 21.31 -31.55 -23.02
N GLY A 119 21.29 -32.02 -24.26
CA GLY A 119 22.41 -32.76 -24.85
C GLY A 119 22.68 -34.12 -24.18
N GLY A 120 21.62 -34.83 -23.76
CA GLY A 120 21.69 -36.14 -23.14
C GLY A 120 21.63 -36.13 -21.61
N ASN A 121 21.78 -34.96 -20.98
CA ASN A 121 21.85 -34.82 -19.53
C ASN A 121 20.64 -34.08 -18.96
N GLU A 122 20.25 -34.41 -17.74
CA GLU A 122 19.11 -33.80 -17.07
C GLU A 122 19.48 -32.46 -16.43
N LEU A 123 18.76 -31.40 -16.81
CA LEU A 123 18.70 -30.14 -16.10
C LEU A 123 17.38 -30.09 -15.33
N LYS A 124 17.43 -29.92 -14.01
CA LYS A 124 16.22 -29.77 -13.18
C LYS A 124 16.04 -28.33 -12.75
N ARG A 125 14.80 -27.85 -12.73
CA ARG A 125 14.38 -26.59 -12.08
C ARG A 125 13.31 -26.87 -11.04
N ILE A 126 13.43 -26.19 -9.91
CA ILE A 126 12.44 -26.18 -8.86
C ILE A 126 12.07 -24.73 -8.57
N ILE A 127 10.77 -24.44 -8.61
CA ILE A 127 10.21 -23.15 -8.24
C ILE A 127 9.43 -23.35 -6.95
N ARG A 128 9.82 -22.63 -5.90
CA ARG A 128 9.14 -22.61 -4.61
C ARG A 128 8.63 -21.21 -4.36
N ALA A 129 7.35 -21.05 -4.03
CA ALA A 129 6.73 -19.75 -3.90
C ALA A 129 5.93 -19.63 -2.60
N ILE A 130 5.98 -18.46 -1.96
CA ILE A 130 5.09 -18.07 -0.88
C ILE A 130 4.44 -16.73 -1.28
N PRO A 131 3.10 -16.63 -1.30
CA PRO A 131 2.43 -15.33 -1.42
C PRO A 131 2.87 -14.39 -0.29
N GLY A 132 3.10 -13.12 -0.58
CA GLY A 132 3.32 -12.14 0.48
C GLY A 132 2.04 -11.86 1.27
N VAL A 133 2.19 -11.21 2.43
CA VAL A 133 1.03 -10.75 3.23
C VAL A 133 0.27 -9.66 2.50
N GLU A 134 0.99 -8.85 1.73
CA GLU A 134 0.43 -7.74 0.95
C GLU A 134 -0.12 -8.25 -0.38
N MET A 135 -1.30 -7.74 -0.78
CA MET A 135 -1.85 -8.08 -2.08
C MET A 135 -0.92 -7.61 -3.21
N GLY A 136 -0.83 -8.39 -4.28
CA GLY A 136 0.06 -8.13 -5.41
C GLY A 136 1.51 -8.54 -5.18
N THR A 137 1.83 -9.29 -4.12
CA THR A 137 3.22 -9.71 -3.84
C THR A 137 3.37 -11.23 -3.79
N ILE A 138 4.48 -11.74 -4.33
CA ILE A 138 4.89 -13.15 -4.21
C ILE A 138 6.41 -13.23 -4.06
N ALA A 139 6.87 -14.01 -3.09
CA ALA A 139 8.27 -14.34 -2.92
C ALA A 139 8.53 -15.74 -3.48
N MET A 140 9.58 -15.89 -4.27
CA MET A 140 9.94 -17.15 -4.91
C MET A 140 11.42 -17.45 -4.74
N GLU A 141 11.72 -18.75 -4.70
CA GLU A 141 13.03 -19.28 -4.98
C GLU A 141 12.96 -20.08 -6.29
N VAL A 142 13.87 -19.79 -7.22
CA VAL A 142 14.08 -20.57 -8.43
C VAL A 142 15.45 -21.22 -8.32
N SER A 143 15.48 -22.54 -8.21
CA SER A 143 16.72 -23.32 -8.11
C SER A 143 16.90 -24.22 -9.33
N PHE A 144 18.13 -24.30 -9.82
CA PHE A 144 18.53 -25.19 -10.89
C PHE A 144 19.42 -26.32 -10.34
N SER A 145 19.38 -27.50 -10.95
CA SER A 145 20.38 -28.55 -10.73
C SER A 145 21.00 -28.84 -12.08
N LEU A 146 22.25 -28.37 -12.24
CA LEU A 146 22.96 -28.39 -13.51
C LEU A 146 23.71 -29.73 -13.67
N PRO A 147 23.72 -30.33 -14.87
CA PRO A 147 24.51 -31.51 -15.16
C PRO A 147 26.02 -31.20 -15.19
N GLU A 148 26.86 -32.23 -15.12
CA GLU A 148 28.33 -32.13 -14.97
C GLU A 148 29.05 -31.47 -16.14
N GLU A 149 28.39 -31.28 -17.27
CA GLU A 149 28.94 -30.68 -18.49
C GLU A 149 28.55 -29.22 -18.66
N ILE A 150 27.58 -28.71 -17.88
CA ILE A 150 27.16 -27.31 -17.91
C ILE A 150 27.70 -26.61 -16.66
N GLU A 151 28.69 -25.75 -16.84
CA GLU A 151 29.29 -24.97 -15.75
C GLU A 151 28.43 -23.76 -15.38
N SER A 152 27.94 -23.05 -16.41
CA SER A 152 27.07 -21.88 -16.27
C SER A 152 26.23 -21.60 -17.52
N PHE A 153 25.13 -20.87 -17.36
CA PHE A 153 24.33 -20.30 -18.46
C PHE A 153 23.69 -18.97 -18.03
N GLU A 154 23.26 -18.16 -19.00
CA GLU A 154 22.50 -16.93 -18.72
C GLU A 154 21.00 -17.23 -18.68
N TRP A 155 20.33 -16.72 -17.67
CA TRP A 155 18.88 -16.79 -17.49
C TRP A 155 18.30 -15.39 -17.61
N GLU A 156 17.51 -15.16 -18.65
CA GLU A 156 16.86 -13.89 -18.92
C GLU A 156 15.36 -13.96 -18.64
N ILE A 157 14.85 -12.94 -17.96
CA ILE A 157 13.43 -12.76 -17.68
C ILE A 157 13.06 -11.34 -18.10
N GLN A 158 12.10 -11.20 -18.99
CA GLN A 158 11.57 -9.91 -19.42
C GLN A 158 10.05 -9.87 -19.26
N LEU A 159 9.57 -8.87 -18.54
CA LEU A 159 8.15 -8.54 -18.40
C LEU A 159 7.71 -7.53 -19.43
N GLU A 160 6.47 -7.70 -19.86
CA GLU A 160 5.74 -6.67 -20.59
C GLU A 160 5.68 -5.37 -19.77
N GLU A 161 6.18 -4.29 -20.38
CA GLU A 161 6.23 -2.97 -19.74
C GLU A 161 4.83 -2.34 -19.61
N GLY A 162 4.69 -1.36 -18.71
CA GLY A 162 3.43 -0.63 -18.52
C GLY A 162 2.33 -1.39 -17.76
N LYS A 163 2.54 -2.66 -17.39
CA LYS A 163 1.59 -3.45 -16.60
C LYS A 163 1.72 -3.26 -15.09
N GLY A 164 2.68 -2.44 -14.63
CA GLY A 164 2.89 -2.20 -13.21
C GLY A 164 3.33 -3.46 -12.46
N MET A 165 4.22 -4.25 -13.06
CA MET A 165 4.83 -5.42 -12.43
C MET A 165 6.33 -5.24 -12.41
N HIS A 166 6.94 -5.53 -11.26
CA HIS A 166 8.35 -5.32 -11.00
C HIS A 166 8.96 -6.61 -10.47
N LEU A 167 10.11 -6.97 -11.04
CA LEU A 167 10.96 -8.06 -10.57
C LEU A 167 12.04 -7.50 -9.67
N ILE A 168 12.34 -8.21 -8.59
CA ILE A 168 13.49 -7.94 -7.72
C ILE A 168 14.18 -9.28 -7.48
N VAL A 169 15.48 -9.36 -7.78
CA VAL A 169 16.32 -10.52 -7.49
C VAL A 169 17.40 -10.16 -6.51
N ARG A 170 17.66 -11.06 -5.56
CA ARG A 170 18.78 -10.96 -4.62
C ARG A 170 19.70 -12.18 -4.75
N GLN A 171 20.97 -11.96 -5.08
CA GLN A 171 22.02 -12.99 -5.18
C GLN A 171 23.32 -12.47 -4.58
N GLY A 172 23.95 -13.23 -3.68
CA GLY A 172 25.30 -12.92 -3.17
C GLY A 172 25.50 -11.54 -2.51
N GLY A 173 24.43 -10.82 -2.17
CA GLY A 173 24.47 -9.44 -1.66
C GLY A 173 24.11 -8.37 -2.71
N THR A 174 24.14 -8.72 -3.99
CA THR A 174 23.68 -7.87 -5.09
C THR A 174 22.15 -7.90 -5.18
N VAL A 175 21.56 -6.73 -5.45
CA VAL A 175 20.12 -6.56 -5.69
C VAL A 175 19.95 -6.03 -7.10
N GLU A 176 19.20 -6.76 -7.93
CA GLU A 176 18.78 -6.29 -9.24
C GLU A 176 17.26 -6.13 -9.26
N ALA A 177 16.77 -5.03 -9.85
CA ALA A 177 15.35 -4.75 -9.94
C ALA A 177 15.00 -4.13 -11.30
N GLY A 178 13.81 -4.44 -11.80
CA GLY A 178 13.30 -3.89 -13.06
C GLY A 178 12.21 -4.76 -13.71
N THR A 179 11.94 -4.49 -14.97
CA THR A 179 11.10 -5.33 -15.85
C THR A 179 11.92 -6.36 -16.62
N ARG A 180 13.24 -6.20 -16.69
CA ARG A 180 14.16 -7.15 -17.31
C ARG A 180 15.28 -7.50 -16.33
N LEU A 181 15.56 -8.79 -16.18
CA LEU A 181 16.67 -9.34 -15.41
C LEU A 181 17.49 -10.27 -16.31
N SER A 182 18.81 -10.24 -16.14
CA SER A 182 19.76 -11.14 -16.81
C SER A 182 20.69 -11.71 -15.75
N LEU A 183 20.56 -13.00 -15.46
CA LEU A 183 21.19 -13.64 -14.32
C LEU A 183 22.07 -14.79 -14.76
N ARG A 184 23.32 -14.79 -14.29
CA ARG A 184 24.23 -15.89 -14.55
C ARG A 184 24.01 -17.04 -13.57
N VAL A 185 23.50 -18.16 -14.07
CA VAL A 185 23.34 -19.40 -13.32
C VAL A 185 24.66 -20.17 -13.34
N THR A 186 25.18 -20.54 -12.17
CA THR A 186 26.39 -21.37 -12.05
C THR A 186 26.13 -22.54 -11.11
N ARG A 187 27.02 -23.55 -11.11
CA ARG A 187 26.92 -24.62 -10.11
C ARG A 187 27.11 -24.17 -8.66
N LYS A 188 27.88 -23.09 -8.44
CA LYS A 188 28.13 -22.55 -7.10
C LYS A 188 26.94 -21.75 -6.60
N ASP A 189 26.26 -21.05 -7.50
CA ASP A 189 25.08 -20.24 -7.21
C ASP A 189 23.91 -20.63 -8.11
N PRO A 190 23.29 -21.82 -7.88
CA PRO A 190 22.23 -22.31 -8.73
C PRO A 190 20.83 -21.84 -8.30
N SER A 191 20.72 -21.07 -7.21
CA SER A 191 19.44 -20.69 -6.60
C SER A 191 19.29 -19.17 -6.50
N PHE A 192 18.13 -18.67 -6.92
CA PHE A 192 17.81 -17.25 -6.99
C PHE A 192 16.55 -16.94 -6.19
N LYS A 193 16.63 -15.91 -5.35
CA LYS A 193 15.46 -15.36 -4.66
C LYS A 193 14.85 -14.27 -5.52
N LEU A 194 13.69 -14.56 -6.09
CA LEU A 194 12.94 -13.71 -7.01
C LEU A 194 11.67 -13.23 -6.32
N TYR A 195 11.48 -11.93 -6.25
CA TYR A 195 10.30 -11.28 -5.69
C TYR A 195 9.56 -10.56 -6.81
N VAL A 196 8.24 -10.72 -6.86
CA VAL A 196 7.40 -9.99 -7.79
C VAL A 196 6.45 -9.11 -7.00
N ILE A 197 6.43 -7.83 -7.37
CA ILE A 197 5.52 -6.82 -6.83
C ILE A 197 4.68 -6.29 -7.98
N SER A 198 3.37 -6.39 -7.84
CA SER A 198 2.43 -5.70 -8.71
C SER A 198 1.98 -4.42 -8.04
N VAL A 199 2.24 -3.29 -8.72
CA VAL A 199 1.75 -1.97 -8.37
C VAL A 199 0.83 -1.52 -9.51
N PRO A 200 -0.48 -1.36 -9.28
CA PRO A 200 -1.42 -1.05 -10.34
C PRO A 200 -0.97 0.19 -11.14
N PRO A 201 -0.93 0.13 -12.48
CA PRO A 201 -0.54 1.30 -13.29
C PRO A 201 -1.53 2.46 -13.09
N ASN A 202 -2.81 2.15 -12.87
CA ASN A 202 -3.86 3.12 -12.57
C ASN A 202 -4.12 3.21 -11.06
N SER A 203 -3.09 3.58 -10.29
CA SER A 203 -3.22 3.81 -8.85
C SER A 203 -3.87 5.16 -8.55
N ASN A 204 -4.69 5.22 -7.49
CA ASN A 204 -5.15 6.49 -6.91
C ASN A 204 -4.08 7.10 -5.98
N ILE A 205 -2.87 6.56 -5.96
CA ILE A 205 -1.73 7.04 -5.19
C ILE A 205 -0.70 7.58 -6.18
N ASP A 206 -0.21 8.79 -5.93
CA ASP A 206 0.89 9.39 -6.68
C ASP A 206 2.19 8.60 -6.39
N ARG A 207 3.03 8.43 -7.42
CA ARG A 207 4.32 7.74 -7.30
C ARG A 207 5.45 8.69 -6.90
N ARG A 208 5.15 9.95 -6.63
CA ARG A 208 6.01 10.82 -5.83
C ARG A 208 5.75 10.56 -4.36
N MET A 209 6.76 10.77 -3.52
CA MET A 209 6.65 10.68 -2.07
C MET A 209 7.38 11.85 -1.43
N VAL A 210 6.81 12.43 -0.38
CA VAL A 210 7.43 13.52 0.38
C VAL A 210 7.78 13.02 1.79
N LEU A 211 9.04 13.19 2.18
CA LEU A 211 9.54 12.95 3.53
C LEU A 211 9.84 14.29 4.19
N ILE A 212 9.24 14.55 5.35
CA ILE A 212 9.51 15.74 6.16
C ILE A 212 9.93 15.36 7.59
N PRO A 213 10.85 16.11 8.19
CA PRO A 213 11.32 15.85 9.54
C PRO A 213 10.25 16.23 10.56
N LYS A 214 10.15 15.47 11.65
CA LYS A 214 9.14 15.64 12.70
C LYS A 214 9.25 16.98 13.42
N GLY A 215 10.47 17.39 13.78
CA GLY A 215 10.76 18.68 14.40
C GLY A 215 10.46 19.85 13.46
N GLY A 216 10.62 19.65 12.15
CA GLY A 216 10.33 20.65 11.12
C GLY A 216 8.92 20.60 10.52
N ALA A 217 8.03 19.72 10.98
CA ALA A 217 6.80 19.41 10.24
C ALA A 217 5.88 20.63 10.04
N ASN A 218 5.85 21.54 11.01
CA ASN A 218 5.06 22.78 10.97
C ASN A 218 5.81 23.99 10.39
N GLU A 219 7.05 23.82 9.93
CA GLU A 219 7.79 24.89 9.27
C GLU A 219 7.09 25.30 7.96
N ARG A 220 7.08 26.60 7.68
CA ARG A 220 6.33 27.18 6.58
C ARG A 220 6.72 26.56 5.24
N GLU A 221 7.99 26.29 5.05
CA GLU A 221 8.57 25.77 3.81
C GLU A 221 8.15 24.31 3.60
N ASN A 222 8.13 23.50 4.66
CA ASN A 222 7.66 22.11 4.63
C ASN A 222 6.17 22.02 4.32
N LEU A 223 5.36 22.88 4.95
CA LEU A 223 3.93 22.98 4.66
C LEU A 223 3.67 23.40 3.20
N ARG A 224 4.45 24.36 2.70
CA ARG A 224 4.37 24.84 1.31
C ARG A 224 4.75 23.75 0.32
N LEU A 225 5.83 23.00 0.56
CA LEU A 225 6.23 21.84 -0.24
C LEU A 225 5.10 20.81 -0.31
N CYS A 226 4.59 20.39 0.85
CA CYS A 226 3.53 19.39 0.96
C CYS A 226 2.26 19.84 0.21
N ALA A 227 1.81 21.08 0.44
CA ALA A 227 0.62 21.60 -0.21
C ALA A 227 0.76 21.69 -1.74
N CYS A 228 1.92 22.11 -2.24
CA CYS A 228 2.21 22.11 -3.68
C CYS A 228 2.15 20.71 -4.28
N GLU A 229 2.79 19.72 -3.65
CA GLU A 229 2.78 18.34 -4.14
C GLU A 229 1.38 17.70 -4.07
N ILE A 230 0.61 17.97 -3.01
CA ILE A 230 -0.81 17.57 -2.92
C ILE A 230 -1.61 18.17 -4.09
N LEU A 231 -1.47 19.47 -4.34
CA LEU A 231 -2.20 20.14 -5.42
C LEU A 231 -1.80 19.61 -6.79
N ARG A 232 -0.52 19.27 -6.99
CA ARG A 232 -0.04 18.57 -8.18
C ARG A 232 -0.75 17.23 -8.33
N SER A 233 -0.73 16.36 -7.31
CA SER A 233 -1.40 15.06 -7.35
C SER A 233 -2.92 15.13 -7.54
N LEU A 234 -3.58 16.16 -7.01
CA LEU A 234 -5.02 16.33 -7.12
C LEU A 234 -5.45 16.97 -8.44
N LYS A 235 -4.59 17.72 -9.14
CA LYS A 235 -4.94 18.45 -10.38
C LYS A 235 -4.24 17.96 -11.64
N GLU A 236 -3.08 17.33 -11.54
CA GLU A 236 -2.31 16.85 -12.69
C GLU A 236 -2.85 15.49 -13.16
N GLY A 237 -3.19 15.40 -14.45
CA GLY A 237 -3.63 14.18 -15.11
C GLY A 237 -5.15 13.96 -15.08
N ASP A 238 -5.58 12.80 -15.58
CA ASP A 238 -7.00 12.49 -15.80
C ASP A 238 -7.79 12.18 -14.52
N ARG A 239 -7.11 11.98 -13.38
CA ARG A 239 -7.71 11.55 -12.11
C ARG A 239 -6.96 12.12 -10.91
N ARG A 240 -7.71 12.42 -9.84
CA ARG A 240 -7.16 12.84 -8.54
C ARG A 240 -6.41 11.69 -7.90
N ARG A 241 -5.18 11.96 -7.43
CA ARG A 241 -4.35 11.00 -6.70
C ARG A 241 -4.04 11.52 -5.30
N TYR A 242 -3.80 10.59 -4.40
CA TYR A 242 -3.29 10.80 -3.06
C TYR A 242 -1.77 10.95 -3.10
N MET A 243 -1.24 12.04 -2.56
CA MET A 243 0.18 12.32 -2.34
C MET A 243 0.63 11.66 -1.03
N PRO A 244 1.50 10.64 -1.07
CA PRO A 244 2.11 10.08 0.12
C PRO A 244 3.08 11.07 0.78
N ILE A 245 2.71 11.50 1.98
CA ILE A 245 3.58 12.29 2.87
C ILE A 245 3.89 11.46 4.10
N VAL A 246 5.18 11.35 4.45
CA VAL A 246 5.63 10.65 5.66
C VAL A 246 6.50 11.57 6.48
N ILE A 247 6.16 11.66 7.77
CA ILE A 247 6.95 12.34 8.77
C ILE A 247 8.00 11.36 9.30
N TYR A 248 9.25 11.80 9.46
CA TYR A 248 10.34 10.99 10.00
C TYR A 248 11.03 11.65 11.20
N ASP A 249 11.54 10.87 12.15
CA ASP A 249 12.38 11.34 13.25
C ASP A 249 13.82 11.60 12.76
N GLU A 250 14.40 12.74 13.13
CA GLU A 250 15.76 13.11 12.72
C GLU A 250 16.83 12.25 13.41
N GLU A 251 16.53 11.71 14.60
CA GLU A 251 17.42 10.84 15.38
C GLU A 251 17.33 9.39 14.86
N LEU A 252 17.79 9.19 13.63
CA LEU A 252 17.84 7.89 12.94
C LEU A 252 18.93 6.97 13.53
N GLU A 253 18.75 6.51 14.76
CA GLU A 253 19.66 5.58 15.46
C GLU A 253 19.03 4.20 15.72
N GLY A 254 19.86 3.15 15.66
CA GLY A 254 19.48 1.78 16.04
C GLY A 254 18.44 1.10 15.12
N LYS A 255 17.73 0.09 15.66
CA LYS A 255 16.55 -0.51 15.01
C LYS A 255 15.35 0.40 15.22
N ASN A 256 15.25 1.47 14.44
CA ASN A 256 14.12 2.39 14.52
C ASN A 256 12.91 1.81 13.75
N LEU A 257 11.81 1.58 14.47
CA LEU A 257 10.55 1.09 13.92
C LEU A 257 10.00 1.97 12.79
N GLU A 258 10.29 3.27 12.83
CA GLU A 258 9.88 4.23 11.82
C GLU A 258 10.57 3.99 10.48
N ILE A 259 11.82 3.55 10.49
CA ILE A 259 12.56 3.19 9.26
C ILE A 259 11.92 1.96 8.62
N ASP A 260 11.50 0.99 9.43
CA ASP A 260 10.76 -0.16 8.92
C ASP A 260 9.41 0.26 8.32
N VAL A 261 8.77 1.28 8.87
CA VAL A 261 7.55 1.88 8.29
C VAL A 261 7.86 2.57 6.97
N ILE A 262 8.87 3.45 6.90
CA ILE A 262 9.30 4.12 5.67
C ILE A 262 9.64 3.08 4.59
N ARG A 263 10.42 2.05 4.93
CA ARG A 263 10.75 0.94 4.02
C ARG A 263 9.49 0.22 3.53
N ARG A 264 8.52 -0.05 4.39
CA ARG A 264 7.25 -0.69 3.97
C ARG A 264 6.46 0.21 3.02
N PHE A 265 6.29 1.50 3.35
CA PHE A 265 5.61 2.46 2.49
C PHE A 265 6.31 2.57 1.13
N PHE A 266 7.63 2.71 1.15
CA PHE A 266 8.45 2.80 -0.04
C PHE A 266 8.29 1.58 -0.94
N ARG A 267 8.34 0.38 -0.39
CA ARG A 267 8.21 -0.87 -1.16
C ARG A 267 6.78 -1.14 -1.63
N ARG A 268 5.77 -0.55 -0.97
CA ARG A 268 4.37 -0.64 -1.37
C ARG A 268 4.00 0.36 -2.47
N ILE A 269 4.51 1.59 -2.37
CA ILE A 269 4.24 2.66 -3.33
C ILE A 269 5.13 2.49 -4.56
N MET A 270 6.38 2.03 -4.36
CA MET A 270 7.47 2.02 -5.35
C MET A 270 7.56 3.38 -6.04
N PRO A 271 7.88 4.45 -5.28
CA PRO A 271 7.86 5.80 -5.82
C PRO A 271 8.96 5.97 -6.87
N ASP A 272 8.66 6.70 -7.94
CA ASP A 272 9.64 7.04 -8.97
C ASP A 272 10.57 8.18 -8.48
N GLU A 273 10.07 9.02 -7.57
CA GLU A 273 10.78 10.17 -6.99
C GLU A 273 10.45 10.30 -5.49
N VAL A 274 11.46 10.58 -4.67
CA VAL A 274 11.27 10.86 -3.24
C VAL A 274 11.88 12.21 -2.90
N LEU A 275 11.05 13.16 -2.52
CA LEU A 275 11.45 14.49 -2.05
C LEU A 275 11.68 14.43 -0.54
N ILE A 276 12.86 14.83 -0.09
CA ILE A 276 13.27 14.70 1.31
C ILE A 276 13.67 16.08 1.80
N SER A 277 12.81 16.68 2.64
CA SER A 277 13.15 17.94 3.28
C SER A 277 14.10 17.71 4.44
N LEU A 278 15.10 18.59 4.56
CA LEU A 278 15.96 18.70 5.73
C LEU A 278 15.71 20.01 6.51
N ILE A 279 14.64 20.74 6.18
CA ILE A 279 14.24 21.96 6.91
C ILE A 279 13.73 21.57 8.29
N GLY A 280 14.31 22.17 9.33
CA GLY A 280 14.05 21.82 10.73
C GLY A 280 14.92 20.67 11.27
N VAL A 281 15.78 20.07 10.44
CA VAL A 281 16.83 19.14 10.89
C VAL A 281 18.04 19.94 11.35
N ASP A 282 18.60 19.59 12.51
CA ASP A 282 19.87 20.16 12.98
C ASP A 282 20.99 19.97 11.95
N ASP A 283 21.77 21.03 11.69
CA ASP A 283 22.84 21.02 10.69
C ASP A 283 23.87 19.90 10.92
N SER A 284 24.12 19.55 12.19
CA SER A 284 25.01 18.42 12.56
C SER A 284 24.44 17.05 12.17
N LEU A 285 23.12 16.92 12.02
CA LEU A 285 22.43 15.67 11.68
C LEU A 285 22.13 15.55 10.18
N LYS A 286 22.01 16.64 9.44
CA LYS A 286 21.67 16.63 7.99
C LYS A 286 22.47 15.61 7.18
N GLY A 287 23.81 15.63 7.30
CA GLY A 287 24.66 14.68 6.57
C GLY A 287 24.45 13.22 6.97
N ARG A 288 24.10 12.95 8.23
CA ARG A 288 23.75 11.58 8.69
C ARG A 288 22.41 11.14 8.11
N VAL A 289 21.40 12.00 8.15
CA VAL A 289 20.06 11.74 7.60
C VAL A 289 20.15 11.45 6.10
N GLU A 290 20.89 12.27 5.36
CA GLU A 290 21.08 12.07 3.91
C GLU A 290 21.77 10.75 3.58
N ALA A 291 22.89 10.45 4.24
CA ALA A 291 23.59 9.19 4.03
C ALA A 291 22.68 8.00 4.38
N PHE A 292 21.91 8.12 5.46
CA PHE A 292 21.04 7.06 5.93
C PHE A 292 19.86 6.81 4.97
N LEU A 293 19.05 7.83 4.70
CA LEU A 293 17.90 7.73 3.80
C LEU A 293 18.35 7.42 2.37
N GLY A 294 19.48 7.98 1.93
CA GLY A 294 20.10 7.65 0.65
C GLY A 294 20.43 6.16 0.51
N ASN A 295 20.97 5.54 1.57
CA ASN A 295 21.21 4.09 1.59
C ASN A 295 19.92 3.28 1.58
N VAL A 296 18.90 3.69 2.35
CA VAL A 296 17.60 3.00 2.40
C VAL A 296 16.90 3.03 1.04
N LEU A 297 16.90 4.18 0.37
CA LEU A 297 16.23 4.38 -0.91
C LEU A 297 17.04 3.81 -2.08
N GLY A 298 18.38 3.84 -1.97
CA GLY A 298 19.31 3.27 -2.95
C GLY A 298 19.28 1.75 -3.07
N GLU A 299 18.62 1.04 -2.15
CA GLU A 299 18.39 -0.42 -2.28
C GLU A 299 17.52 -0.78 -3.50
N ILE A 300 16.79 0.17 -4.08
CA ILE A 300 15.87 -0.06 -5.21
C ILE A 300 16.31 0.78 -6.41
N ARG A 301 16.60 0.11 -7.52
CA ARG A 301 17.04 0.74 -8.77
C ARG A 301 15.92 1.55 -9.40
N GLY A 302 16.24 2.76 -9.88
CA GLY A 302 15.32 3.63 -10.64
C GLY A 302 14.63 4.71 -9.81
N ILE A 303 14.91 4.79 -8.51
CA ILE A 303 14.33 5.79 -7.62
C ILE A 303 15.31 6.95 -7.44
N SER A 304 14.80 8.17 -7.59
CA SER A 304 15.59 9.40 -7.43
C SER A 304 15.28 10.07 -6.09
N PRO A 305 16.12 9.90 -5.04
CA PRO A 305 16.01 10.70 -3.83
C PRO A 305 16.51 12.13 -4.11
N ILE A 306 15.71 13.14 -3.76
CA ILE A 306 16.02 14.56 -3.92
C ILE A 306 16.00 15.20 -2.53
N PHE A 307 17.17 15.59 -2.05
CA PHE A 307 17.33 16.25 -0.75
C PHE A 307 17.18 17.77 -0.91
N LEU A 308 16.26 18.36 -0.14
CA LEU A 308 15.96 19.78 -0.12
C LEU A 308 16.50 20.36 1.19
N ARG A 309 17.61 21.08 1.11
CA ARG A 309 18.40 21.55 2.26
C ARG A 309 17.99 22.94 2.74
N SER A 310 17.46 23.74 1.83
CA SER A 310 17.13 25.15 2.08
C SER A 310 15.77 25.54 1.51
N GLU A 311 15.31 26.73 1.89
CA GLU A 311 14.11 27.34 1.31
C GLU A 311 14.26 27.47 -0.21
N GLU A 312 15.43 27.88 -0.70
CA GLU A 312 15.70 28.03 -2.13
C GLU A 312 15.56 26.70 -2.90
N ASP A 313 15.92 25.57 -2.30
CA ASP A 313 15.73 24.25 -2.92
C ASP A 313 14.24 23.93 -3.07
N ILE A 314 13.45 24.22 -2.03
CA ILE A 314 11.99 24.06 -2.07
C ILE A 314 11.39 25.01 -3.10
N GLU A 315 11.81 26.27 -3.13
CA GLU A 315 11.36 27.26 -4.10
C GLU A 315 11.70 26.83 -5.53
N ALA A 316 12.91 26.35 -5.79
CA ALA A 316 13.32 25.83 -7.09
C ALA A 316 12.47 24.63 -7.52
N ARG A 317 12.13 23.72 -6.59
CA ARG A 317 11.30 22.54 -6.86
C ARG A 317 9.84 22.90 -7.19
N ILE A 318 9.29 23.86 -6.48
CA ILE A 318 7.91 24.31 -6.70
C ILE A 318 7.81 25.38 -7.79
N ASN A 319 8.95 25.93 -8.26
CA ASN A 319 8.99 26.91 -9.33
C ASN A 319 8.31 26.35 -10.58
N GLY A 320 7.33 27.08 -11.11
CA GLY A 320 6.44 26.62 -12.18
C GLY A 320 5.01 26.29 -11.70
N TYR A 321 4.80 25.99 -10.41
CA TYR A 321 3.47 25.93 -9.82
C TYR A 321 3.09 27.32 -9.30
N ARG A 322 2.38 28.12 -10.12
CA ARG A 322 1.95 29.48 -9.77
C ARG A 322 0.79 29.45 -8.77
N CYS A 323 1.11 29.19 -7.49
CA CYS A 323 0.17 29.37 -6.40
C CYS A 323 0.78 30.25 -5.31
N ALA A 324 0.11 31.38 -5.03
CA ALA A 324 0.58 32.34 -4.02
C ALA A 324 0.35 31.84 -2.58
N SER A 325 -0.68 31.01 -2.35
CA SER A 325 -0.96 30.38 -1.05
C SER A 325 -1.39 28.92 -1.24
N PRO A 326 -0.44 27.98 -1.39
CA PRO A 326 -0.74 26.58 -1.66
C PRO A 326 -1.64 25.93 -0.61
N LEU A 327 -1.48 26.28 0.66
CA LEU A 327 -2.29 25.74 1.76
C LEU A 327 -3.77 26.15 1.61
N GLU A 328 -4.04 27.44 1.39
CA GLU A 328 -5.40 27.94 1.17
C GLU A 328 -6.03 27.32 -0.08
N GLU A 329 -5.24 27.05 -1.10
CA GLU A 329 -5.74 26.44 -2.32
C GLU A 329 -6.12 24.97 -2.13
N VAL A 330 -5.41 24.22 -1.27
CA VAL A 330 -5.83 22.84 -0.89
C VAL A 330 -7.17 22.88 -0.15
N ILE A 331 -7.32 23.80 0.81
CA ILE A 331 -8.57 24.00 1.57
C ILE A 331 -9.72 24.32 0.62
N LYS A 332 -9.54 25.33 -0.23
CA LYS A 332 -10.53 25.74 -1.21
C LYS A 332 -10.91 24.61 -2.16
N LEU A 333 -9.93 23.83 -2.62
CA LEU A 333 -10.17 22.68 -3.49
C LEU A 333 -11.05 21.63 -2.80
N ALA A 334 -10.83 21.37 -1.51
CA ALA A 334 -11.65 20.44 -0.74
C ALA A 334 -13.09 20.95 -0.60
N GLU A 335 -13.26 22.24 -0.24
CA GLU A 335 -14.57 22.89 -0.11
C GLU A 335 -15.35 22.92 -1.43
N ASP A 336 -14.70 23.31 -2.52
CA ASP A 336 -15.31 23.38 -3.86
C ASP A 336 -15.73 22.00 -4.38
N SER A 337 -15.02 20.94 -3.95
CA SER A 337 -15.29 19.56 -4.36
C SER A 337 -16.51 18.95 -3.67
N ALA A 338 -17.03 19.57 -2.61
CA ALA A 338 -18.05 19.00 -1.73
C ALA A 338 -19.51 19.27 -2.16
N LYS A 339 -19.73 19.88 -3.34
CA LYS A 339 -21.04 20.32 -3.82
C LYS A 339 -22.08 19.18 -3.91
N ASP A 340 -21.63 17.96 -4.19
CA ASP A 340 -22.46 16.74 -4.27
C ASP A 340 -21.96 15.63 -3.31
N ALA A 341 -21.35 16.01 -2.18
CA ALA A 341 -20.72 15.05 -1.28
C ALA A 341 -21.72 14.12 -0.57
N GLU A 342 -21.46 12.81 -0.64
CA GLU A 342 -22.18 11.78 0.14
C GLU A 342 -21.55 11.52 1.52
N GLY A 343 -20.39 12.12 1.80
CA GLY A 343 -19.62 11.86 3.02
C GLY A 343 -19.10 13.12 3.70
N LEU A 344 -18.65 12.94 4.95
CA LEU A 344 -18.15 13.99 5.84
C LEU A 344 -16.78 13.59 6.39
N VAL A 345 -15.86 14.55 6.46
CA VAL A 345 -14.57 14.44 7.16
C VAL A 345 -14.57 15.47 8.28
N LEU A 346 -14.32 14.99 9.50
CA LEU A 346 -14.04 15.83 10.65
C LEU A 346 -12.52 15.92 10.82
N ILE A 347 -11.98 17.13 10.85
CA ILE A 347 -10.55 17.37 11.06
C ILE A 347 -10.36 17.96 12.47
N ASP A 348 -9.69 17.20 13.32
CA ASP A 348 -9.17 17.67 14.61
C ASP A 348 -7.65 17.54 14.59
N ALA A 349 -6.98 18.63 14.26
CA ALA A 349 -5.53 18.66 14.13
C ALA A 349 -4.85 19.32 15.34
N ARG A 350 -5.47 19.30 16.52
CA ARG A 350 -4.85 19.85 17.73
C ARG A 350 -3.88 18.86 18.34
N SER A 351 -2.78 19.40 18.84
CA SER A 351 -1.71 18.68 19.52
C SER A 351 -1.36 19.38 20.83
N GLN A 352 -0.51 18.75 21.64
CA GLN A 352 0.03 19.37 22.85
C GLN A 352 0.80 20.68 22.57
N ASN A 353 1.30 20.85 21.34
CA ASN A 353 2.14 21.98 20.93
C ASN A 353 1.38 22.99 20.04
N GLY A 354 0.05 22.97 20.06
CA GLY A 354 -0.81 23.79 19.18
C GLY A 354 -1.36 22.98 18.01
N ILE A 355 -1.66 23.64 16.89
CA ILE A 355 -2.27 22.99 15.73
C ILE A 355 -1.19 22.32 14.86
N ASP A 356 -1.34 21.02 14.64
CA ASP A 356 -0.58 20.23 13.67
C ASP A 356 -1.07 20.55 12.26
N GLN A 357 -0.34 21.44 11.57
CA GLN A 357 -0.75 21.91 10.25
C GLN A 357 -0.59 20.82 9.18
N ILE A 358 0.29 19.82 9.39
CA ILE A 358 0.43 18.70 8.47
C ILE A 358 -0.77 17.76 8.58
N ALA A 359 -1.16 17.37 9.79
CA ALA A 359 -2.35 16.54 10.01
C ALA A 359 -3.60 17.22 9.44
N ARG A 360 -3.72 18.53 9.63
CA ARG A 360 -4.78 19.35 9.05
C ARG A 360 -4.78 19.30 7.52
N LEU A 361 -3.61 19.51 6.91
CA LEU A 361 -3.42 19.49 5.45
C LEU A 361 -3.78 18.13 4.84
N LEU A 362 -3.35 17.03 5.46
CA LEU A 362 -3.70 15.67 5.04
C LEU A 362 -5.20 15.39 5.13
N GLY A 363 -5.87 15.94 6.14
CA GLY A 363 -7.33 15.87 6.27
C GLY A 363 -8.04 16.54 5.08
N TYR A 364 -7.57 17.72 4.67
CA TYR A 364 -8.11 18.43 3.51
C TYR A 364 -7.81 17.72 2.19
N GLU A 365 -6.60 17.17 2.03
CA GLU A 365 -6.28 16.31 0.88
C GLU A 365 -7.25 15.14 0.77
N TYR A 366 -7.46 14.40 1.86
CA TYR A 366 -8.35 13.25 1.87
C TYR A 366 -9.78 13.65 1.50
N ALA A 367 -10.27 14.76 2.04
CA ALA A 367 -11.59 15.29 1.70
C ALA A 367 -11.69 15.71 0.23
N ALA A 368 -10.66 16.37 -0.33
CA ALA A 368 -10.61 16.72 -1.75
C ALA A 368 -10.57 15.48 -2.65
N LEU A 369 -9.78 14.46 -2.28
CA LEU A 369 -9.69 13.20 -3.00
C LEU A 369 -11.05 12.47 -3.03
N ARG A 370 -11.72 12.39 -1.87
CA ARG A 370 -13.00 11.69 -1.71
C ARG A 370 -14.23 12.52 -2.07
N ARG A 371 -14.07 13.83 -2.29
CA ARG A 371 -15.15 14.80 -2.49
C ARG A 371 -16.11 14.84 -1.30
N PHE A 372 -15.56 14.81 -0.09
CA PHE A 372 -16.34 14.88 1.15
C PHE A 372 -16.44 16.30 1.67
N ARG A 373 -17.51 16.59 2.41
CA ARG A 373 -17.63 17.84 3.18
C ARG A 373 -16.62 17.84 4.30
N VAL A 374 -16.02 18.99 4.58
CA VAL A 374 -15.08 19.14 5.68
C VAL A 374 -15.73 19.92 6.82
N ILE A 375 -15.57 19.43 8.04
CA ILE A 375 -15.76 20.20 9.25
C ILE A 375 -14.40 20.24 9.95
N ASP A 376 -13.77 21.40 9.93
CA ASP A 376 -12.51 21.63 10.61
C ASP A 376 -12.77 22.27 11.98
N ILE A 377 -12.43 21.52 13.04
CA ILE A 377 -12.61 21.95 14.44
C ILE A 377 -11.29 22.36 15.08
N SER A 378 -10.20 22.41 14.33
CA SER A 378 -8.85 22.65 14.86
C SER A 378 -8.69 24.02 15.54
N ASN A 379 -9.49 25.01 15.11
CA ASN A 379 -9.50 26.38 15.65
C ASN A 379 -10.68 26.66 16.62
N ARG A 380 -11.47 25.65 16.99
CA ARG A 380 -12.64 25.84 17.87
C ARG A 380 -12.21 25.94 19.33
N GLU A 381 -12.86 26.84 20.06
CA GLU A 381 -12.72 26.91 21.52
C GLU A 381 -13.17 25.60 22.18
N TYR A 382 -12.58 25.28 23.33
CA TYR A 382 -12.73 23.98 24.00
C TYR A 382 -14.20 23.64 24.35
N GLU A 383 -15.00 24.64 24.69
CA GLU A 383 -16.42 24.48 25.04
C GLU A 383 -17.29 24.12 23.82
N GLU A 384 -17.04 24.74 22.66
CA GLU A 384 -17.72 24.40 21.39
C GLU A 384 -17.32 23.01 20.91
N LEU A 385 -16.06 22.64 21.15
CA LEU A 385 -15.52 21.34 20.79
C LEU A 385 -16.18 20.21 21.58
N GLU A 386 -16.33 20.36 22.90
CA GLU A 386 -16.91 19.31 23.72
C GLU A 386 -18.33 18.96 23.22
N GLY A 387 -19.07 20.00 22.80
CA GLY A 387 -20.29 19.84 22.03
C GLY A 387 -20.07 18.99 20.79
N ILE A 388 -19.26 19.44 19.82
CA ILE A 388 -19.07 18.73 18.54
C ILE A 388 -18.60 17.28 18.71
N LEU A 389 -17.65 17.01 19.61
CA LEU A 389 -17.14 15.67 19.88
C LEU A 389 -18.20 14.75 20.50
N ARG A 390 -19.06 15.26 21.38
CA ARG A 390 -20.22 14.49 21.88
C ARG A 390 -21.13 14.05 20.73
N HIS A 391 -21.44 14.95 19.79
CA HIS A 391 -22.28 14.61 18.63
C HIS A 391 -21.63 13.57 17.71
N VAL A 392 -20.32 13.68 17.48
CA VAL A 392 -19.57 12.74 16.63
C VAL A 392 -19.56 11.34 17.27
N ARG A 393 -19.37 11.24 18.60
CA ARG A 393 -19.46 9.97 19.33
C ARG A 393 -20.86 9.36 19.24
N ALA A 394 -21.89 10.20 19.35
CA ALA A 394 -23.26 9.73 19.25
C ALA A 394 -23.60 9.23 17.82
N ILE A 395 -23.15 9.93 16.77
CA ILE A 395 -23.29 9.47 15.39
C ILE A 395 -22.53 8.16 15.17
N GLY A 396 -21.31 8.05 15.69
CA GLY A 396 -20.54 6.79 15.66
C GLY A 396 -21.29 5.64 16.34
N SER A 397 -21.94 5.92 17.47
CA SER A 397 -22.76 4.95 18.20
C SER A 397 -23.99 4.50 17.41
N LEU A 398 -24.63 5.40 16.64
CA LEU A 398 -25.72 5.04 15.72
C LEU A 398 -25.24 4.15 14.57
N ILE A 399 -24.08 4.47 13.98
CA ILE A 399 -23.49 3.67 12.89
C ILE A 399 -23.17 2.26 13.38
N ASP A 400 -22.54 2.15 14.56
CA ASP A 400 -22.23 0.86 15.17
C ASP A 400 -23.49 0.06 15.52
N LEU A 401 -24.54 0.72 16.03
CA LEU A 401 -25.84 0.08 16.27
C LEU A 401 -26.41 -0.50 14.98
N ALA A 402 -26.46 0.31 13.91
CA ALA A 402 -26.98 -0.11 12.61
C ALA A 402 -26.18 -1.27 12.01
N ALA A 403 -24.87 -1.32 12.26
CA ALA A 403 -23.98 -2.37 11.75
C ALA A 403 -24.03 -3.66 12.57
N THR A 404 -24.25 -3.59 13.89
CA THR A 404 -24.06 -4.73 14.81
C THR A 404 -25.34 -5.20 15.51
N GLY A 405 -26.39 -4.37 15.54
CA GLY A 405 -27.66 -4.69 16.22
C GLY A 405 -27.55 -4.78 17.74
N SER A 406 -26.47 -4.30 18.36
CA SER A 406 -26.27 -4.36 19.82
C SER A 406 -25.57 -3.11 20.34
N LEU A 407 -26.04 -2.55 21.46
CA LEU A 407 -25.47 -1.35 22.08
C LEU A 407 -25.02 -1.59 23.54
N HIS A 408 -23.85 -1.05 23.91
CA HIS A 408 -23.40 -1.02 25.30
C HIS A 408 -23.97 0.20 26.06
N LYS A 409 -24.21 0.08 27.38
CA LYS A 409 -24.79 1.13 28.24
C LYS A 409 -24.11 2.51 28.15
N GLU A 410 -22.78 2.54 27.96
CA GLU A 410 -22.04 3.81 27.76
C GLU A 410 -22.47 4.56 26.51
N ARG A 411 -22.90 3.85 25.45
CA ARG A 411 -23.32 4.42 24.17
C ARG A 411 -24.77 4.91 24.17
N LEU A 412 -25.61 4.40 25.08
CA LEU A 412 -26.98 4.91 25.28
C LEU A 412 -26.98 6.34 25.82
N ARG A 413 -25.99 6.67 26.66
CA ARG A 413 -25.78 8.05 27.15
C ARG A 413 -25.46 9.00 25.99
N ASP A 414 -24.58 8.61 25.08
CA ASP A 414 -24.23 9.41 23.91
C ASP A 414 -25.45 9.66 23.00
N LEU A 415 -26.33 8.67 22.82
CA LEU A 415 -27.58 8.84 22.05
C LEU A 415 -28.58 9.80 22.72
N LYS A 416 -28.69 9.74 24.06
CA LYS A 416 -29.54 10.68 24.82
C LYS A 416 -29.03 12.12 24.73
N ASP A 417 -27.72 12.30 24.76
CA ASP A 417 -27.10 13.62 24.60
C ASP A 417 -27.33 14.20 23.19
N LEU A 418 -27.27 13.35 22.15
CA LEU A 418 -27.60 13.73 20.77
C LEU A 418 -29.06 14.17 20.63
N LYS A 419 -29.98 13.45 21.28
CA LYS A 419 -31.39 13.83 21.33
C LYS A 419 -31.59 15.18 22.00
N ALA A 420 -31.00 15.39 23.18
CA ALA A 420 -31.11 16.63 23.94
C ALA A 420 -30.59 17.85 23.14
N TYR A 421 -29.59 17.65 22.29
CA TYR A 421 -29.13 18.69 21.38
C TYR A 421 -30.13 19.00 20.25
N PHE A 422 -30.74 17.99 19.63
CA PHE A 422 -31.80 18.21 18.66
C PHE A 422 -33.00 18.93 19.28
N ASP A 423 -33.33 18.62 20.53
CA ASP A 423 -34.36 19.31 21.30
C ASP A 423 -34.01 20.80 21.52
N GLY A 424 -32.73 21.12 21.76
CA GLY A 424 -32.25 22.50 21.91
C GLY A 424 -32.16 23.32 20.61
N LEU A 425 -31.98 22.68 19.46
CA LEU A 425 -31.98 23.36 18.15
C LEU A 425 -33.35 23.92 17.75
N ASP A 426 -34.44 23.31 18.25
CA ASP A 426 -35.81 23.78 18.00
C ASP A 426 -36.10 25.11 18.72
N GLU A 427 -35.46 25.36 19.88
CA GLU A 427 -35.59 26.63 20.61
C GLU A 427 -34.78 27.77 19.97
N LEU A 428 -33.69 27.46 19.25
CA LEU A 428 -32.74 28.45 18.76
C LEU A 428 -32.88 28.83 17.28
N THR A 429 -33.64 28.08 16.44
CA THR A 429 -33.57 28.29 14.99
C THR A 429 -34.90 28.57 14.28
N LYS A 430 -35.00 29.77 13.69
CA LYS A 430 -35.78 30.08 12.48
C LYS A 430 -35.20 29.33 11.25
N LEU A 431 -35.16 28.00 11.28
CA LEU A 431 -34.69 27.17 10.17
C LEU A 431 -35.76 27.00 9.09
N ASN A 432 -35.32 26.84 7.83
CA ASN A 432 -36.19 26.60 6.67
C ASN A 432 -37.06 25.34 6.89
N TYR A 433 -38.32 25.39 6.46
CA TYR A 433 -39.36 24.36 6.65
C TYR A 433 -38.90 22.95 6.29
N LYS A 434 -38.09 22.81 5.22
CA LYS A 434 -37.57 21.51 4.77
C LYS A 434 -36.56 20.90 5.74
N THR A 435 -35.73 21.72 6.38
CA THR A 435 -34.76 21.28 7.39
C THR A 435 -35.47 20.92 8.70
N ARG A 436 -36.50 21.69 9.10
CA ARG A 436 -37.36 21.38 10.25
C ARG A 436 -38.01 20.00 10.15
N LEU A 437 -38.57 19.65 9.00
CA LEU A 437 -39.20 18.34 8.79
C LEU A 437 -38.20 17.18 8.91
N GLN A 438 -36.97 17.36 8.42
CA GLN A 438 -35.93 16.34 8.51
C GLN A 438 -35.42 16.18 9.95
N THR A 439 -35.22 17.29 10.67
CA THR A 439 -34.84 17.27 12.10
C THR A 439 -35.93 16.63 12.96
N PHE A 440 -37.21 16.93 12.68
CA PHE A 440 -38.35 16.36 13.39
C PHE A 440 -38.50 14.84 13.17
N SER A 441 -38.30 14.37 11.93
CA SER A 441 -38.31 12.93 11.63
C SER A 441 -37.18 12.20 12.37
N LEU A 442 -35.94 12.71 12.26
CA LEU A 442 -34.77 12.12 12.92
C LEU A 442 -34.92 12.09 14.44
N ARG A 443 -35.56 13.10 15.04
CA ARG A 443 -35.85 13.14 16.48
C ARG A 443 -36.79 12.02 16.90
N ASN A 444 -37.92 11.85 16.20
CA ASN A 444 -38.89 10.80 16.54
C ASN A 444 -38.28 9.41 16.36
N ASP A 445 -37.52 9.22 15.28
CA ASP A 445 -36.78 7.97 15.03
C ASP A 445 -35.74 7.70 16.15
N LEU A 446 -35.08 8.74 16.68
CA LEU A 446 -34.16 8.62 17.82
C LEU A 446 -34.89 8.31 19.14
N GLU A 447 -36.07 8.90 19.36
CA GLU A 447 -36.87 8.68 20.57
C GLU A 447 -37.36 7.24 20.66
N ASP A 448 -37.88 6.71 19.54
CA ASP A 448 -38.33 5.33 19.45
C ASP A 448 -37.15 4.36 19.68
N LEU A 449 -36.00 4.63 19.06
CA LEU A 449 -34.79 3.84 19.22
C LEU A 449 -34.27 3.84 20.66
N ILE A 450 -34.23 5.00 21.33
CA ILE A 450 -33.79 5.09 22.74
C ILE A 450 -34.77 4.31 23.65
N SER A 451 -36.08 4.42 23.41
CA SER A 451 -37.12 3.73 24.17
C SER A 451 -37.08 2.21 24.01
N GLU A 452 -36.76 1.71 22.81
CA GLU A 452 -36.52 0.30 22.57
C GLU A 452 -35.25 -0.20 23.26
N LEU A 453 -34.16 0.56 23.19
CA LEU A 453 -32.87 0.19 23.79
C LEU A 453 -32.87 0.25 25.32
N GLU A 454 -33.63 1.17 25.93
CA GLU A 454 -33.82 1.22 27.38
C GLU A 454 -34.46 -0.07 27.90
N LYS A 455 -35.37 -0.68 27.13
CA LYS A 455 -36.03 -1.95 27.50
C LYS A 455 -35.13 -3.17 27.38
N GLU A 456 -34.07 -3.10 26.57
CA GLU A 456 -33.09 -4.20 26.41
C GLU A 456 -31.92 -4.10 27.39
N CYS A 457 -31.70 -2.93 28.00
CA CYS A 457 -30.60 -2.66 28.93
C CYS A 457 -30.96 -2.86 30.41
N ASP A 458 -32.26 -2.97 30.74
CA ASP A 458 -32.80 -3.37 32.05
C ASP A 458 -32.93 -4.90 32.13
#